data_AF-A0A8E1C406-F1
#
_entry.id   AF-A0A8E1C406-F1
#
_cell.length_a   1.000
_cell.length_b   1.000
_cell.length_c   1.000
_cell.angle_alpha   90.00
_cell.angle_beta   90.00
_cell.angle_gamma   90.00
#
_symmetry.space_group_name_H-M   'P 1'
#
loop_
_entity.id
_entity.type
_entity.pdbx_description
1 polymer ?
#
loop_
_entity_poly.entity_id
_entity_poly.type
_entity_poly.pdbx_seq_one_letter_code
_entity_poly.pdbx_strand_id
1 'polypeptide(L)'
;MPKILAALYLLLMVAAGWRLFAMSWSRALKIAAAAALVIPIPMLFLLPALMQPDRPFADLLRGIGIALMLGGAASMLGGMAGAWLKARRA
;
A
#
# COMPACT_ATOMS: atom_id res chain seq x y z
N MET A 1 -17.93 -6.70 7.01
CA MET A 1 -16.80 -7.45 6.38
C MET A 1 -15.83 -6.56 5.59
N PRO A 2 -16.23 -5.72 4.60
CA PRO A 2 -15.26 -5.00 3.76
C PRO A 2 -14.36 -4.00 4.51
N LYS A 3 -14.88 -3.33 5.55
CA LYS A 3 -14.10 -2.42 6.41
C LYS A 3 -12.94 -3.13 7.14
N ILE A 4 -13.15 -4.38 7.54
CA ILE A 4 -12.14 -5.18 8.25
C ILE A 4 -10.98 -5.50 7.30
N LEU A 5 -11.29 -5.91 6.06
CA LEU A 5 -10.26 -6.20 5.05
C LEU A 5 -9.43 -4.97 4.70
N ALA A 6 -10.08 -3.80 4.56
CA ALA A 6 -9.37 -2.55 4.32
C ALA A 6 -8.45 -2.18 5.51
N ALA A 7 -8.95 -2.26 6.74
CA ALA A 7 -8.13 -2.00 7.93
C ALA A 7 -6.95 -2.98 8.02
N LEU A 8 -7.18 -4.26 7.75
CA LEU A 8 -6.14 -5.29 7.76
C LEU A 8 -5.07 -5.00 6.71
N TYR A 9 -5.47 -4.63 5.47
CA TYR A 9 -4.54 -4.22 4.43
C TYR A 9 -3.65 -3.05 4.87
N LEU A 10 -4.24 -1.99 5.46
CA LEU A 10 -3.48 -0.83 5.93
C LEU A 10 -2.50 -1.21 7.05
N LEU A 11 -2.94 -2.00 8.04
CA LEU A 11 -2.09 -2.48 9.13
C LEU A 11 -0.93 -3.35 8.62
N LEU A 12 -1.19 -4.22 7.64
CA LEU A 12 -0.15 -5.00 6.98
C LEU A 12 0.87 -4.11 6.26
N MET A 13 0.42 -3.03 5.60
CA MET A 13 1.32 -2.07 4.98
C MET A 13 2.18 -1.32 6.02
N VAL A 14 1.62 -0.92 7.16
CA VAL A 14 2.40 -0.38 8.29
C VAL A 14 3.48 -1.37 8.74
N ALA A 15 3.10 -2.63 8.99
CA ALA A 15 4.04 -3.66 9.41
C ALA A 15 5.15 -3.92 8.35
N ALA A 16 4.78 -3.94 7.07
CA ALA A 16 5.72 -4.08 5.96
C ALA A 16 6.70 -2.91 5.90
N GLY A 17 6.23 -1.67 6.06
CA GLY A 17 7.08 -0.48 6.09
C GLY A 17 8.10 -0.50 7.22
N TRP A 18 7.65 -0.91 8.41
CA TRP A 18 8.53 -1.13 9.55
C TRP A 18 9.59 -2.19 9.24
N ARG A 19 9.18 -3.32 8.65
CA ARG A 19 10.10 -4.42 8.29
C ARG A 19 11.12 -4.01 7.24
N LEU A 20 10.69 -3.28 6.20
CA LEU A 20 11.57 -2.76 5.15
C LEU A 20 12.60 -1.77 5.71
N PHE A 21 12.22 -0.95 6.71
CA PHE A 21 13.19 -0.11 7.41
C PHE A 21 14.33 -0.94 8.02
N ALA A 22 13.97 -1.97 8.79
CA ALA A 22 14.90 -2.81 9.53
C ALA A 22 15.79 -3.71 8.67
N MET A 23 15.42 -3.97 7.41
CA MET A 23 16.27 -4.75 6.48
C MET A 23 17.50 -3.95 6.04
N SER A 24 18.65 -4.62 5.92
CA SER A 24 19.91 -4.05 5.40
C SER A 24 19.97 -3.95 3.86
N TRP A 25 18.81 -4.05 3.20
CA TRP A 25 18.71 -3.98 1.74
C TRP A 25 19.07 -2.61 1.18
N SER A 26 19.54 -2.58 -0.06
CA SER A 26 19.75 -1.33 -0.79
C SER A 26 18.43 -0.55 -0.93
N ARG A 27 18.52 0.77 -1.06
CA ARG A 27 17.33 1.63 -1.24
C ARG A 27 16.51 1.19 -2.46
N ALA A 28 17.17 0.84 -3.55
CA ALA A 28 16.51 0.37 -4.77
C ALA A 28 15.68 -0.90 -4.51
N LEU A 29 16.24 -1.88 -3.80
CA LEU A 29 15.52 -3.12 -3.49
C LEU A 29 14.35 -2.88 -2.54
N LYS A 30 14.47 -1.94 -1.59
CA LYS A 30 13.36 -1.52 -0.72
C LYS A 30 12.23 -0.87 -1.52
N ILE A 31 12.55 0.00 -2.48
CA ILE A 31 11.56 0.63 -3.37
C ILE A 31 10.87 -0.41 -4.24
N ALA A 32 11.63 -1.34 -4.83
CA ALA A 32 11.06 -2.43 -5.63
C ALA A 32 10.11 -3.31 -4.80
N ALA A 33 10.50 -3.68 -3.58
CA ALA A 33 9.67 -4.45 -2.67
C ALA A 33 8.41 -3.67 -2.24
N ALA A 34 8.54 -2.38 -1.94
CA ALA A 34 7.40 -1.52 -1.61
C ALA A 34 6.38 -1.47 -2.77
N ALA A 35 6.86 -1.26 -4.00
CA ALA A 35 6.02 -1.29 -5.19
C ALA A 35 5.34 -2.65 -5.39
N ALA A 36 6.09 -3.74 -5.26
CA ALA A 36 5.57 -5.10 -5.40
C ALA A 36 4.51 -5.46 -4.33
N LEU A 37 4.59 -4.87 -3.14
CA LEU A 37 3.62 -5.09 -2.07
C LEU A 37 2.37 -4.21 -2.20
N VAL A 38 2.53 -2.95 -2.61
CA VAL A 38 1.43 -1.99 -2.66
C VAL A 38 0.60 -2.16 -3.92
N ILE A 39 1.21 -2.33 -5.10
CA ILE A 39 0.55 -2.21 -6.41
C ILE A 39 -0.48 -3.32 -6.71
N PRO A 40 -0.21 -4.62 -6.49
CA PRO A 40 -1.06 -5.68 -7.03
C PRO A 40 -2.53 -5.62 -6.57
N ILE A 41 -2.77 -5.35 -5.28
CA ILE A 41 -4.13 -5.34 -4.71
C ILE A 41 -4.99 -4.19 -5.27
N PRO A 42 -4.56 -2.91 -5.24
CA PRO A 42 -5.21 -1.81 -5.95
C PRO A 42 -5.47 -2.09 -7.43
N MET A 43 -4.52 -2.76 -8.11
CA MET A 43 -4.64 -3.03 -9.55
C MET A 43 -5.78 -4.00 -9.89
N LEU A 44 -6.20 -4.86 -8.96
CA LEU A 44 -7.40 -5.68 -9.14
C LEU A 44 -8.68 -4.85 -9.35
N PHE A 45 -8.70 -3.61 -8.84
CA PHE A 45 -9.80 -2.67 -9.00
C PHE A 45 -9.55 -1.67 -10.13
N LEU A 46 -8.31 -1.19 -10.28
CA LEU A 46 -7.96 -0.20 -11.30
C LEU A 46 -7.98 -0.77 -12.72
N LEU A 47 -7.43 -1.96 -12.96
CA LEU A 47 -7.39 -2.53 -14.31
C LEU A 47 -8.76 -2.62 -14.98
N PRO A 48 -9.79 -3.24 -14.36
CA PRO A 48 -11.11 -3.29 -15.01
C PRO A 48 -11.70 -1.90 -15.24
N ALA A 49 -11.49 -0.95 -14.32
CA ALA A 49 -11.97 0.43 -14.44
C ALA A 49 -11.25 1.26 -15.53
N LEU A 50 -10.01 0.89 -15.87
CA LEU A 50 -9.23 1.55 -16.92
C LEU A 50 -9.45 0.89 -18.29
N MET A 51 -9.60 -0.44 -18.32
CA MET A 51 -9.82 -1.18 -19.57
C MET A 51 -11.25 -1.06 -20.08
N GLN A 52 -12.23 -0.84 -19.20
CA GLN A 52 -13.64 -0.75 -19.56
C GLN A 52 -14.31 0.44 -18.83
N PRO A 53 -13.93 1.68 -19.18
CA PRO A 53 -14.38 2.87 -18.44
C PRO A 53 -15.89 3.12 -18.53
N ASP A 54 -16.56 2.65 -19.57
CA ASP A 54 -18.00 2.86 -19.78
C ASP A 54 -18.89 1.82 -19.07
N ARG A 55 -18.28 0.81 -18.42
CA ARG A 55 -19.04 -0.21 -17.68
C ARG A 55 -19.63 0.39 -16.40
N PRO A 56 -20.80 -0.10 -15.95
CA PRO A 56 -21.32 0.23 -14.63
C PRO A 56 -20.26 0.03 -13.54
N PHE A 57 -20.20 0.96 -12.58
CA PHE A 57 -19.27 0.94 -11.44
C PHE A 57 -17.78 1.21 -11.74
N ALA A 58 -17.40 1.57 -12.97
CA ALA A 58 -16.01 1.90 -13.29
C ALA A 58 -15.43 3.00 -12.38
N ASP A 59 -16.20 4.06 -12.11
CA ASP A 59 -15.77 5.14 -11.20
C ASP A 59 -15.61 4.67 -9.74
N LEU A 60 -16.49 3.77 -9.28
CA LEU A 60 -16.38 3.19 -7.94
C LEU A 60 -15.11 2.33 -7.82
N LEU A 61 -14.86 1.47 -8.80
CA LEU A 61 -13.66 0.62 -8.85
C LEU A 61 -12.39 1.47 -8.92
N ARG A 62 -12.40 2.53 -9.74
CA ARG A 62 -11.30 3.50 -9.81
C ARG A 62 -11.08 4.17 -8.46
N GLY A 63 -12.14 4.64 -7.81
CA GLY A 63 -12.07 5.25 -6.48
C GLY A 63 -11.49 4.32 -5.41
N ILE A 64 -11.97 3.06 -5.37
CA ILE A 64 -11.46 2.05 -4.43
C ILE A 64 -9.97 1.77 -4.69
N GLY A 65 -9.60 1.56 -5.95
CA GLY A 65 -8.22 1.27 -6.31
C GLY A 65 -7.27 2.42 -5.99
N ILE A 66 -7.64 3.67 -6.28
CA ILE A 66 -6.84 4.85 -5.91
C ILE A 66 -6.74 4.98 -4.39
N ALA A 67 -7.85 4.82 -3.66
CA ALA A 67 -7.85 4.92 -2.20
C ALA A 67 -6.95 3.87 -1.55
N LEU A 68 -6.99 2.61 -2.03
CA LEU A 68 -6.11 1.55 -1.55
C LEU A 68 -4.64 1.80 -1.91
N MET A 69 -4.35 2.30 -3.13
CA MET A 69 -2.98 2.61 -3.55
C MET A 69 -2.35 3.69 -2.66
N LEU A 70 -3.05 4.81 -2.49
CA LEU A 70 -2.57 5.94 -1.69
C LEU A 70 -2.54 5.58 -0.20
N GLY A 71 -3.59 4.94 0.31
CA GLY A 71 -3.68 4.54 1.71
C GLY A 71 -2.62 3.49 2.08
N GLY A 72 -2.37 2.52 1.20
CA GLY A 72 -1.35 1.50 1.40
C GLY A 72 0.05 2.09 1.39
N ALA A 73 0.38 2.93 0.40
CA ALA A 73 1.66 3.62 0.33
C ALA A 73 1.89 4.52 1.56
N ALA A 74 0.90 5.33 1.94
CA ALA A 74 0.98 6.19 3.11
C ALA A 74 1.16 5.39 4.42
N SER A 75 0.43 4.28 4.57
CA SER A 75 0.57 3.39 5.72
C SER A 75 1.96 2.76 5.81
N MET A 76 2.51 2.33 4.68
CA MET A 76 3.87 1.81 4.61
C MET A 76 4.92 2.86 5.00
N LEU A 77 4.80 4.07 4.48
CA LEU A 77 5.66 5.19 4.87
C LEU A 77 5.52 5.51 6.37
N GLY A 78 4.30 5.45 6.91
CA GLY A 78 4.04 5.60 8.34
C GLY A 78 4.76 4.56 9.19
N GLY A 79 4.73 3.28 8.79
CA GLY A 79 5.48 2.22 9.46
C GLY A 79 6.98 2.41 9.41
N MET A 80 7.50 2.84 8.26
CA MET A 80 8.92 3.16 8.08
C MET A 80 9.36 4.35 8.94
N ALA A 81 8.53 5.39 9.01
CA ALA A 81 8.76 6.57 9.85
C ALA A 81 8.73 6.22 11.34
N GLY A 82 7.78 5.38 11.78
CA GLY A 82 7.72 4.88 13.15
C GLY A 82 8.97 4.10 13.55
N ALA A 83 9.47 3.24 12.66
CA ALA A 83 10.70 2.48 12.88
C ALA A 83 11.92 3.40 12.99
N TRP A 84 12.01 4.40 12.12
CA TRP A 84 13.06 5.42 12.16
C TRP A 84 13.03 6.26 13.44
N LEU A 85 11.85 6.71 13.88
CA LEU A 85 11.70 7.45 15.14
C LEU A 85 12.12 6.61 16.35
N LYS A 86 11.79 5.32 16.36
CA LYS A 86 12.25 4.40 17.41
C LYS A 86 13.77 4.27 17.41
N ALA A 87 14.38 4.10 16.22
CA ALA A 87 15.83 3.96 16.09
C ALA A 87 16.61 5.21 16.52
N ARG A 88 16.01 6.40 16.45
CA ARG A 88 16.63 7.65 16.93
C ARG A 88 16.58 7.85 18.44
N ARG A 89 15.69 7.14 19.14
CA ARG A 89 15.51 7.25 20.59
C ARG A 89 16.29 6.19 21.38
N ALA A 90 16.82 5.17 20.69
CA ALA A 90 17.68 4.14 21.23
C ALA A 90 19.15 4.59 21.18
#